data_AF-A0A1G7VHW7-F1
#
_entry.id   AF-A0A1G7VHW7-F1
#
_cell.length_a   1.000
_cell.length_b   1.000
_cell.length_c   1.000
_cell.angle_alpha   90.00
_cell.angle_beta   90.00
_cell.angle_gamma   90.00
#
_symmetry.space_group_name_H-M   'P 1'
#
loop_
_entity.id
_entity.type
_entity.pdbx_description
1 polymer ?
#
loop_
_entity_poly.entity_id
_entity_poly.type
_entity_poly.pdbx_seq_one_letter_code
_entity_poly.pdbx_strand_id
1 'polypeptide(L)' 'MFDRNVGINADQLSEDVYLALAADHSTPSEVKEHTGEPVPVVIYGSSIRKDRVASYNETDCAHGALGRMSGSKFVRTLHG' A
#
# COMPACT_ATOMS: atom_id res chain seq x y z
N MET A 1 -3.77 5.47 15.73
CA MET A 1 -3.54 4.09 16.21
C MET A 1 -2.96 3.21 15.11
N PHE A 2 -3.63 3.14 13.95
CA PHE A 2 -3.17 2.34 12.81
C PHE A 2 -1.75 2.71 12.33
N ASP A 3 -1.50 3.98 12.02
CA ASP A 3 -0.19 4.47 11.58
C ASP A 3 0.96 4.09 12.54
N ARG A 4 0.78 4.34 13.85
CA ARG A 4 1.74 3.91 14.88
C ARG A 4 2.01 2.39 14.87
N ASN A 5 0.96 1.58 14.71
CA ASN A 5 1.12 0.13 14.65
C ASN A 5 1.91 -0.29 13.40
N VAL A 6 1.64 0.33 12.25
CA VAL A 6 2.41 0.09 11.02
C VAL A 6 3.89 0.44 11.25
N GLY A 7 4.18 1.58 11.88
CA GLY A 7 5.56 1.97 12.22
C GLY A 7 6.27 0.95 13.12
N ILE A 8 5.61 0.49 14.20
CA ILE A 8 6.19 -0.53 15.10
C ILE A 8 6.50 -1.83 14.34
N ASN A 9 5.59 -2.28 13.47
CA ASN A 9 5.83 -3.49 12.66
C ASN A 9 6.97 -3.25 11.67
N ALA A 10 7.02 -2.10 11.01
CA ALA A 10 8.04 -1.76 10.02
C ALA A 10 9.46 -1.73 10.62
N ASP A 11 9.60 -1.23 11.85
CA ASP A 11 10.88 -1.15 12.57
C ASP A 11 11.41 -2.52 13.04
N GLN A 12 10.53 -3.53 13.09
CA GLN A 12 10.84 -4.87 13.61
C GLN A 12 10.91 -5.95 12.51
N LEU A 13 10.83 -5.57 11.24
CA LEU A 13 10.91 -6.49 10.11
C LEU A 13 12.29 -7.13 9.98
N SER A 14 12.33 -8.47 9.94
CA SER A 14 13.49 -9.21 9.46
C SER A 14 13.76 -8.91 7.98
N GLU A 15 15.02 -9.07 7.53
CA GLU A 15 15.43 -8.73 6.16
C GLU A 15 14.69 -9.53 5.07
N ASP A 16 14.18 -10.71 5.40
CA ASP A 16 13.46 -11.65 4.54
C ASP A 16 11.93 -11.46 4.56
N VAL A 17 11.43 -10.49 5.33
CA VAL A 17 10.00 -10.20 5.45
C VAL A 17 9.64 -8.93 4.69
N TYR A 18 8.59 -9.00 3.88
CA TYR A 18 7.98 -7.85 3.22
C TYR A 18 6.69 -7.45 3.93
N LEU A 19 6.50 -6.15 4.11
CA LEU A 19 5.26 -5.57 4.57
C LEU A 19 4.50 -5.01 3.37
N ALA A 20 3.26 -5.45 3.17
CA ALA A 20 2.36 -4.90 2.17
C ALA A 20 1.16 -4.27 2.87
N LEU A 21 0.85 -3.02 2.55
CA LEU A 21 -0.32 -2.31 3.04
C LEU A 21 -1.24 -1.97 1.87
N ALA A 22 -2.51 -2.32 2.02
CA ALA A 22 -3.57 -2.07 1.05
C ALA A 22 -4.91 -1.96 1.79
N ALA A 23 -5.88 -1.28 1.16
CA ALA A 23 -7.29 -1.42 1.49
C ALA A 23 -7.97 -2.37 0.50
N ASP A 24 -9.14 -2.89 0.87
CA ASP A 24 -9.97 -3.71 -0.01
C ASP A 24 -10.84 -2.87 -0.94
N HIS A 25 -11.35 -1.73 -0.46
CA HIS A 25 -12.12 -0.77 -1.24
C HIS A 25 -12.08 0.65 -0.66
N SER A 26 -12.58 1.62 -1.43
CA SER A 26 -12.77 3.01 -1.01
C SER A 26 -14.14 3.18 -0.36
N THR A 27 -14.20 3.89 0.78
CA THR A 27 -15.46 4.29 1.44
C THR A 27 -15.41 5.79 1.77
N PRO A 28 -15.62 6.67 0.77
CA PRO A 28 -15.53 8.12 0.97
C PRO A 28 -16.56 8.59 2.01
N SER A 29 -16.15 9.46 2.92
CA SER A 29 -17.01 9.94 4.02
C SER A 29 -18.26 10.69 3.53
N GLU A 30 -18.19 11.31 2.34
CA GLU A 30 -19.33 11.99 1.71
C GLU A 30 -20.37 11.02 1.13
N VAL A 31 -19.92 9.88 0.61
CA VAL A 31 -20.77 8.85 0.01
C VAL A 31 -21.33 7.89 1.07
N LYS A 32 -20.55 7.61 2.12
CA LYS A 32 -20.87 6.67 3.22
C LYS A 32 -21.17 5.24 2.76
N GLU A 33 -20.78 4.90 1.54
CA GLU A 33 -20.93 3.59 0.92
C GLU A 33 -19.64 3.23 0.19
N HIS A 34 -19.51 1.96 -0.18
CA HIS A 34 -18.36 1.49 -0.94
C HIS A 34 -18.40 2.04 -2.36
N THR A 35 -17.22 2.42 -2.87
CA THR A 35 -17.06 3.04 -4.17
C THR A 35 -15.93 2.35 -4.98
N GLY A 36 -15.86 2.65 -6.27
CA GLY A 36 -14.98 1.97 -7.24
C GLY A 36 -13.61 2.61 -7.40
N GLU A 37 -13.33 3.65 -6.63
CA GLU A 37 -12.12 4.45 -6.67
C GLU A 37 -10.94 3.57 -6.25
N PRO A 38 -9.82 3.64 -6.99
CA PRO A 38 -8.64 2.86 -6.64
C PRO A 38 -8.12 3.28 -5.26
N VAL A 39 -7.62 2.32 -4.51
CA VAL A 39 -7.05 2.54 -3.18
C VAL A 39 -5.52 2.61 -3.23
N PRO A 40 -4.88 3.40 -2.36
CA PRO A 40 -3.44 3.37 -2.17
C PRO A 40 -2.95 1.98 -1.78
N VAL A 41 -1.77 1.60 -2.30
CA VAL A 41 -1.05 0.39 -1.88
C VAL A 41 0.44 0.68 -1.77
N VAL A 42 1.12 0.01 -0.85
CA VAL A 42 2.58 0.09 -0.68
C VAL A 42 3.15 -1.28 -0.35
N ILE A 43 4.36 -1.54 -0.85
CA ILE A 43 5.16 -2.71 -0.48
C ILE A 43 6.49 -2.18 0.08
N TYR A 44 6.87 -2.64 1.26
CA TYR A 44 8.05 -2.23 2.01
C TYR A 44 8.91 -3.44 2.36
N GLY A 45 10.24 -3.31 2.24
CA GLY A 45 11.20 -4.35 2.55
C GLY A 45 12.61 -3.98 2.09
N SER A 46 13.60 -4.77 2.51
CA SER A 46 15.04 -4.53 2.33
C SER A 46 15.47 -4.46 0.85
N SER A 47 14.90 -5.31 -0.01
CA SER A 47 15.31 -5.50 -1.41
C SER A 47 14.46 -4.72 -2.43
N ILE A 48 13.48 -3.93 -1.97
CA ILE A 48 12.54 -3.24 -2.86
C ILE A 48 13.18 -2.01 -3.47
N ARG A 49 13.06 -1.87 -4.80
CA ARG A 49 13.38 -0.63 -5.50
C ARG A 49 12.36 0.44 -5.11
N LYS A 50 12.80 1.42 -4.32
CA LYS A 50 12.00 2.58 -3.93
C LYS A 50 11.81 3.53 -5.11
N ASP A 51 10.58 4.02 -5.27
CA ASP A 51 10.29 5.09 -6.21
C ASP A 51 10.47 6.48 -5.54
N ARG A 52 9.93 7.54 -6.14
CA ARG A 52 10.07 8.91 -5.64
C ARG A 52 8.95 9.32 -4.68
N VAL A 53 7.94 8.48 -4.47
CA VAL A 53 6.80 8.79 -3.62
C VAL A 53 7.24 8.73 -2.15
N ALA A 54 6.97 9.80 -1.41
CA ALA A 54 7.39 9.96 -0.02
C ALA A 54 6.23 9.99 0.98
N SER A 55 4.99 9.85 0.51
CA SER A 55 3.79 9.95 1.35
C SER A 55 2.73 8.96 0.89
N TYR A 56 2.01 8.38 1.86
CA TYR A 56 0.97 7.39 1.61
C TYR A 56 -0.41 8.05 1.68
N ASN A 57 -0.95 8.41 0.53
CA ASN A 57 -2.31 8.93 0.32
C ASN A 57 -2.73 8.73 -1.14
N GLU A 58 -3.98 9.02 -1.45
CA GLU A 58 -4.61 8.81 -2.77
C GLU A 58 -3.89 9.54 -3.90
N THR A 59 -3.37 10.75 -3.63
CA THR A 59 -2.75 11.60 -4.67
C THR A 59 -1.31 11.17 -4.94
N ASP A 60 -0.50 11.01 -3.89
CA ASP A 60 0.90 10.64 -4.02
C ASP A 60 1.06 9.20 -4.55
N CYS A 61 0.22 8.26 -4.10
CA CYS A 61 0.26 6.88 -4.58
C CYS A 61 -0.15 6.73 -6.06
N ALA A 62 -0.91 7.67 -6.63
CA ALA A 62 -1.21 7.68 -8.06
C ALA A 62 0.05 7.86 -8.93
N HIS A 63 1.14 8.38 -8.36
CA HIS A 63 2.44 8.55 -9.01
C HIS A 63 3.45 7.42 -8.67
N GLY A 64 3.04 6.41 -7.92
CA GLY A 64 3.88 5.28 -7.54
C GLY A 64 4.27 4.38 -8.71
N ALA A 65 5.46 3.77 -8.64
CA ALA A 65 6.00 2.95 -9.72
C ALA A 65 5.26 1.62 -9.92
N LEU A 66 4.47 1.18 -8.94
CA LEU A 66 3.56 0.04 -9.09
C LEU A 66 2.46 0.31 -10.14
N GLY A 67 2.09 1.58 -10.32
CA GLY A 67 1.01 1.99 -11.20
C GLY A 67 -0.36 1.46 -10.76
N ARG A 68 -1.33 1.51 -11.67
CA ARG A 68 -2.70 1.02 -11.42
C ARG A 68 -2.81 -0.47 -11.73
N MET A 69 -3.32 -1.25 -10.79
CA MET A 69 -3.50 -2.70 -10.95
C MET A 69 -4.70 -3.25 -10.19
N SER A 70 -5.10 -4.48 -10.50
CA SER A 70 -6.12 -5.21 -9.74
C SER A 70 -5.54 -5.76 -8.43
N GLY A 71 -6.40 -5.98 -7.43
CA GLY A 71 -5.99 -6.62 -6.17
C GLY A 71 -5.34 -7.99 -6.37
N SER A 72 -5.81 -8.78 -7.34
CA SER A 72 -5.19 -10.06 -7.69
C SER A 72 -3.78 -9.91 -8.25
N LYS A 73 -3.50 -8.86 -9.03
CA LYS A 73 -2.16 -8.55 -9.55
C LYS A 73 -1.24 -8.04 -8.44
N PHE A 74 -1.77 -7.27 -7.50
CA PHE A 74 -1.04 -6.83 -6.31
C PHE A 74 -0.55 -8.03 -5.48
N VAL A 75 -1.43 -8.97 -5.13
CA VAL A 75 -1.05 -10.16 -4.34
C VAL A 75 0.00 -11.01 -5.05
N ARG A 76 -0.11 -11.17 -6.38
CA ARG A 76 0.90 -11.88 -7.20
C ARG A 76 2.26 -11.18 -7.25
N THR A 77 2.32 -9.88 -6.95
CA THR A 77 3.62 -9.17 -6.85
C THR A 77 4.36 -9.55 -5.56
N LEU A 78 3.64 -10.04 -4.55
CA LEU A 78 4.20 -10.47 -3.25
C LEU A 78 4.66 -11.93 -3.25
N HIS A 79 4.16 -12.73 -4.21
CA HIS A 79 4.42 -14.16 -4.32
C HIS A 79 4.94 -14.42 -5.74
N GLY A 80 6.27 -14.51 -5.87
CA GLY A 80 6.91 -14.99 -7.09
C GLY A 80 6.68 -16.48 -7.29
#